data_AF-A0A534NRG3-F1
#
_entry.id   AF-A0A534NRG3-F1
#
_cell.length_a   1.000
_cell.length_b   1.000
_cell.length_c   1.000
_cell.angle_alpha   90.00
_cell.angle_beta   90.00
_cell.angle_gamma   90.00
#
_symmetry.space_group_name_H-M   'P 1'
#
loop_
_entity.id
_entity.type
_entity.pdbx_description
1 polymer ?
#
loop_
_entity_poly.entity_id
_entity_poly.type
_entity_poly.pdbx_seq_one_letter_code
_entity_poly.pdbx_strand_id
1 'polypeptide(L)'
;MVFRWAVLDRIRGRRRQSPGTAAVPSVVPDVERLRTPPAAGEPGRITWLGHASWLVQLDGTSLLIDPVFGERISYVIRRNGPAPLRPAQLPRIDRTLVSHNHYDHYDRPSVLAAGAPVLTGVGLGKGLPLPVRGLGWWETERIGESVRVSFVPSQHWSRRGLFDVNQTLWGGFVIEGSRSRIYHAGDTAYFEGFAQIGARFPDIDAALLPIGAYDPAWFMEKHHMNPEQAVQRANGCTFPPPARRWISPRCCRLAPMRSRNPLTDVPPEEFVKARDALVRKLRDEGQAEEARRVAALRRPSTALWIVNQLGRRAPRDVEALIEASQRAQRAQLQGSGSDELRDAMHAQREAMRRLLEEADKAARDAGTALTLELQRRIQDTVQSAATSEPEALRAGALEHELSAAGFGALLSGTAAVAAKAADRKRGFEERADEQKRRVAEKRERMLREREVQRAQQIARRLAVRAEQLERFSAQARQSAEKARTKARKSREAADAAAARLLELRGRS
;
A
#
# COMPACT_ATOMS: atom_id res chain seq x y z
N MET A 1 -1.88 8.77 10.94
CA MET A 1 -2.21 9.11 9.53
C MET A 1 -3.39 8.30 8.98
N VAL A 2 -3.38 6.96 9.04
CA VAL A 2 -4.49 6.10 8.55
C VAL A 2 -5.86 6.45 9.15
N PHE A 3 -5.97 6.72 10.46
CA PHE A 3 -7.24 7.12 11.09
C PHE A 3 -7.79 8.45 10.53
N ARG A 4 -6.89 9.42 10.27
CA ARG A 4 -7.27 10.70 9.68
C ARG A 4 -7.83 10.51 8.27
N TRP A 5 -7.18 9.69 7.46
CA TRP A 5 -7.67 9.36 6.12
C TRP A 5 -8.96 8.51 6.13
N ALA A 6 -8.98 7.40 6.87
CA ALA A 6 -10.06 6.42 6.85
C ALA A 6 -11.36 6.92 7.51
N VAL A 7 -11.23 7.81 8.50
CA VAL A 7 -12.35 8.26 9.35
C VAL A 7 -12.56 9.77 9.23
N LEU A 8 -11.57 10.60 9.56
CA LEU A 8 -11.77 12.06 9.62
C LEU A 8 -12.01 12.71 8.25
N ASP A 9 -11.22 12.36 7.23
CA ASP A 9 -11.35 12.96 5.90
C ASP A 9 -12.56 12.41 5.14
N ARG A 10 -12.97 11.17 5.46
CA ARG A 10 -14.24 10.59 5.02
C ARG A 10 -15.44 11.32 5.62
N ILE A 11 -15.43 11.59 6.92
CA ILE A 11 -16.50 12.33 7.62
C ILE A 11 -16.53 13.80 7.18
N ARG A 12 -15.37 14.41 6.93
CA ARG A 12 -15.25 15.82 6.51
C ARG A 12 -15.48 16.06 5.01
N GLY A 13 -15.85 15.04 4.24
CA GLY A 13 -16.09 15.16 2.80
C GLY A 13 -14.85 15.58 1.98
N ARG A 14 -13.63 15.42 2.53
CA ARG A 14 -12.38 15.82 1.88
C ARG A 14 -11.83 14.76 0.92
N ARG A 15 -12.50 13.61 0.82
CA ARG A 15 -12.17 12.56 -0.11
C ARG A 15 -13.03 12.70 -1.37
N ARG A 16 -12.43 12.49 -2.54
CA ARG A 16 -13.17 12.47 -3.79
C ARG A 16 -14.24 11.38 -3.68
N GLN A 17 -15.51 11.75 -3.88
CA GLN A 17 -16.59 10.77 -3.87
C GLN A 17 -16.58 10.06 -5.22
N SER A 18 -16.23 8.78 -5.20
CA SER A 18 -16.36 7.87 -6.33
C SER A 18 -17.39 6.80 -6.00
N PRO A 19 -18.18 6.33 -6.98
CA PRO A 19 -19.06 5.19 -6.80
C PRO A 19 -18.28 3.99 -6.23
N GLY A 20 -18.90 3.24 -5.30
CA GLY A 20 -18.26 2.06 -4.71
C GLY A 20 -18.02 0.92 -5.71
N THR A 21 -18.63 1.00 -6.89
CA THR A 21 -18.43 0.09 -8.01
C THR A 21 -18.48 0.86 -9.33
N ALA A 22 -17.68 0.44 -10.32
CA ALA A 22 -17.74 0.96 -11.68
C ALA A 22 -17.92 -0.20 -12.67
N ALA A 23 -18.64 0.05 -13.77
CA ALA A 23 -18.68 -0.89 -14.89
C ALA A 23 -17.30 -0.91 -15.56
N VAL A 24 -16.68 -2.08 -15.63
CA VAL A 24 -15.37 -2.27 -16.26
C VAL A 24 -15.56 -3.25 -17.41
N PRO A 25 -15.14 -2.91 -18.64
CA PRO A 25 -15.16 -3.85 -19.76
C PRO A 25 -14.34 -5.08 -19.40
N SER A 26 -14.89 -6.26 -19.65
CA SER A 26 -14.19 -7.53 -19.46
C SER A 26 -14.17 -8.29 -20.78
N VAL A 27 -13.01 -8.82 -21.13
CA VAL A 27 -12.81 -9.70 -22.29
C VAL A 27 -12.38 -11.04 -21.76
N VAL A 28 -13.05 -12.11 -22.21
CA VAL A 28 -12.63 -13.48 -21.89
C VAL A 28 -11.39 -13.80 -22.72
N PRO A 29 -10.24 -14.12 -22.11
CA PRO A 29 -9.04 -14.47 -22.84
C PRO A 29 -9.23 -15.77 -23.63
N ASP A 30 -8.56 -15.89 -24.76
CA ASP A 30 -8.48 -17.13 -25.53
C ASP A 30 -7.66 -18.17 -24.75
N VAL A 31 -8.37 -19.05 -24.02
CA VAL A 31 -7.76 -20.05 -23.12
C VAL A 31 -6.89 -21.04 -23.89
N GLU A 32 -7.27 -21.42 -25.10
CA GLU A 32 -6.48 -22.36 -25.90
C GLU A 32 -5.16 -21.73 -26.30
N ARG A 33 -5.19 -20.46 -26.72
CA ARG A 33 -3.96 -19.72 -27.03
C ARG A 33 -3.05 -19.57 -25.82
N LEU A 34 -3.60 -19.46 -24.60
CA LEU A 34 -2.82 -19.34 -23.37
C LEU A 34 -2.13 -20.66 -22.96
N ARG A 35 -2.61 -21.83 -23.41
CA ARG A 35 -1.99 -23.13 -23.07
C ARG A 35 -0.57 -23.26 -23.61
N THR A 36 -0.28 -22.61 -24.73
CA THR A 36 1.02 -22.66 -25.39
C THR A 36 1.71 -21.29 -25.30
N PRO A 37 2.69 -21.12 -24.39
CA PRO A 37 3.49 -19.90 -24.34
C PRO A 37 4.29 -19.72 -25.64
N PRO A 38 4.58 -18.46 -26.07
CA PRO A 38 5.42 -18.17 -27.23
C PRO A 38 6.79 -18.86 -27.13
N ALA A 39 7.31 -19.39 -28.23
CA ALA A 39 8.61 -20.05 -28.25
C ALA A 39 9.76 -19.05 -28.10
N ALA A 40 10.98 -19.56 -27.83
CA ALA A 40 12.17 -18.70 -27.82
C ALA A 40 12.37 -18.04 -29.19
N GLY A 41 12.67 -16.74 -29.20
CA GLY A 41 12.79 -15.90 -30.38
C GLY A 41 11.48 -15.21 -30.79
N GLU A 42 10.33 -15.66 -30.29
CA GLU A 42 9.03 -15.03 -30.55
C GLU A 42 8.75 -13.87 -29.58
N PRO A 43 7.93 -12.87 -29.97
CA PRO A 43 7.50 -11.81 -29.07
C PRO A 43 6.75 -12.37 -27.86
N GLY A 44 7.09 -11.87 -26.67
CA GLY A 44 6.40 -12.19 -25.43
C GLY A 44 4.93 -11.74 -25.45
N ARG A 45 4.12 -12.40 -24.63
CA ARG A 45 2.69 -12.12 -24.49
C ARG A 45 2.36 -11.76 -23.06
N ILE A 46 1.61 -10.68 -22.89
CA ILE A 46 1.07 -10.25 -21.59
C ILE A 46 -0.46 -10.31 -21.63
N THR A 47 -1.06 -10.89 -20.60
CA THR A 47 -2.52 -10.96 -20.43
C THR A 47 -2.88 -10.36 -19.08
N TRP A 48 -3.69 -9.30 -19.10
CA TRP A 48 -4.16 -8.65 -17.88
C TRP A 48 -5.30 -9.46 -17.25
N LEU A 49 -5.10 -9.90 -16.01
CA LEU A 49 -6.09 -10.64 -15.24
C LEU A 49 -6.81 -9.76 -14.22
N GLY A 50 -6.62 -8.44 -14.30
CA GLY A 50 -7.22 -7.40 -13.48
C GLY A 50 -6.47 -7.11 -12.18
N HIS A 51 -6.61 -5.87 -11.69
CA HIS A 51 -5.71 -5.28 -10.67
C HIS A 51 -4.25 -5.37 -11.14
N ALA A 52 -3.33 -5.80 -10.28
CA ALA A 52 -1.93 -6.05 -10.59
C ALA A 52 -1.66 -7.49 -11.07
N SER A 53 -2.71 -8.31 -11.27
CA SER A 53 -2.56 -9.69 -11.74
C SER A 53 -2.27 -9.76 -13.23
N TRP A 54 -1.12 -10.33 -13.59
CA TRP A 54 -0.69 -10.49 -14.98
C TRP A 54 -0.23 -11.91 -15.25
N LEU A 55 -0.65 -12.48 -16.38
CA LEU A 55 -0.02 -13.65 -16.96
C LEU A 55 0.97 -13.19 -18.03
N VAL A 56 2.25 -13.50 -17.83
CA VAL A 56 3.35 -13.15 -18.73
C VAL A 56 3.93 -14.43 -19.33
N GLN A 57 3.94 -14.55 -20.65
CA GLN A 57 4.42 -15.72 -21.37
C GLN A 57 5.51 -15.34 -22.36
N LEU A 58 6.67 -15.99 -22.26
CA LEU A 58 7.81 -15.79 -23.14
C LEU A 58 8.73 -17.01 -23.09
N ASP A 59 9.42 -17.30 -24.19
CA ASP A 59 10.38 -18.39 -24.31
C ASP A 59 9.90 -19.74 -23.69
N GLY A 60 8.68 -20.16 -24.00
CA GLY A 60 8.11 -21.41 -23.51
C GLY A 60 7.70 -21.38 -22.02
N THR A 61 7.85 -20.25 -21.34
CA THR A 61 7.63 -20.11 -19.89
C THR A 61 6.38 -19.28 -19.61
N SER A 62 5.60 -19.68 -18.60
CA SER A 62 4.45 -18.90 -18.10
C SER A 62 4.67 -18.44 -16.67
N LEU A 63 4.64 -17.13 -16.47
CA LEU A 63 4.83 -16.46 -15.18
C LEU A 63 3.52 -15.78 -14.76
N LEU A 64 3.10 -16.00 -13.52
CA LEU A 64 1.89 -15.39 -12.97
C LEU A 64 2.26 -14.38 -11.90
N ILE A 65 2.01 -13.10 -12.15
CA ILE A 65 2.39 -12.00 -11.26
C ILE A 65 1.19 -11.59 -10.41
N ASP A 66 1.40 -11.42 -9.10
CA ASP A 66 0.44 -10.90 -8.11
C ASP A 66 -1.00 -11.44 -8.28
N PRO A 67 -1.22 -12.78 -8.27
CA PRO A 67 -2.51 -13.35 -8.62
C PRO A 67 -3.58 -13.05 -7.55
N VAL A 68 -4.72 -12.51 -7.98
CA VAL A 68 -5.91 -12.30 -7.16
C VAL A 68 -7.17 -12.68 -7.95
N PHE A 69 -7.65 -13.89 -7.73
CA PHE A 69 -8.88 -14.43 -8.36
C PHE A 69 -10.13 -14.25 -7.50
N GLY A 70 -9.97 -13.91 -6.22
CA GLY A 70 -11.08 -13.70 -5.30
C GLY A 70 -11.93 -12.48 -5.64
N GLU A 71 -13.23 -12.55 -5.32
CA GLU A 71 -14.16 -11.42 -5.49
C GLU A 71 -13.93 -10.29 -4.48
N ARG A 72 -13.21 -10.58 -3.39
CA ARG A 72 -12.95 -9.64 -2.30
C ARG A 72 -11.50 -9.68 -1.84
N ILE A 73 -10.90 -8.51 -1.70
CA ILE A 73 -9.60 -8.33 -1.03
C ILE A 73 -9.85 -8.17 0.47
N SER A 74 -9.16 -8.98 1.28
CA SER A 74 -9.24 -8.96 2.75
C SER A 74 -10.69 -8.99 3.28
N TYR A 75 -11.59 -9.71 2.59
CA TYR A 75 -13.02 -9.83 2.90
C TYR A 75 -13.86 -8.55 2.85
N VAL A 76 -13.27 -7.38 2.58
CA VAL A 76 -13.94 -6.07 2.73
C VAL A 76 -14.10 -5.35 1.40
N ILE A 77 -13.06 -5.30 0.57
CA ILE A 77 -13.08 -4.53 -0.68
C ILE A 77 -13.51 -5.45 -1.82
N ARG A 78 -14.64 -5.13 -2.45
CA ARG A 78 -15.19 -5.90 -3.58
C ARG A 78 -14.52 -5.49 -4.88
N ARG A 79 -14.24 -6.46 -5.73
CA ARG A 79 -13.74 -6.25 -7.09
C ARG A 79 -14.86 -5.70 -8.00
N ASN A 80 -14.51 -4.78 -8.91
CA ASN A 80 -15.48 -4.15 -9.82
C ASN A 80 -16.02 -5.11 -10.90
N GLY A 81 -15.19 -6.05 -11.37
CA GLY A 81 -15.57 -7.09 -12.32
C GLY A 81 -14.97 -8.44 -11.91
N PRO A 82 -15.52 -9.57 -12.39
CA PRO A 82 -14.97 -10.89 -12.10
C PRO A 82 -13.53 -11.02 -12.60
N ALA A 83 -12.78 -11.98 -12.04
CA ALA A 83 -11.52 -12.38 -12.66
C ALA A 83 -11.82 -12.97 -14.06
N PRO A 84 -11.06 -12.59 -15.10
CA PRO A 84 -11.34 -13.04 -16.46
C PRO A 84 -11.04 -14.54 -16.67
N LEU A 85 -10.26 -15.13 -15.77
CA LEU A 85 -9.98 -16.57 -15.72
C LEU A 85 -10.23 -17.10 -14.31
N ARG A 86 -10.79 -18.31 -14.23
CA ARG A 86 -10.76 -19.11 -13.00
C ARG A 86 -9.40 -19.80 -12.87
N PRO A 87 -8.94 -20.13 -11.65
CA PRO A 87 -7.68 -20.85 -11.47
C PRO A 87 -7.58 -22.14 -12.30
N ALA A 88 -8.68 -22.89 -12.43
CA ALA A 88 -8.73 -24.12 -13.23
C ALA A 88 -8.56 -23.90 -14.76
N GLN A 89 -8.61 -22.65 -15.24
CA GLN A 89 -8.40 -22.29 -16.64
C GLN A 89 -7.00 -21.74 -16.89
N LEU A 90 -6.16 -21.64 -15.85
CA LEU A 90 -4.78 -21.20 -16.02
C LEU A 90 -4.00 -22.24 -16.84
N PRO A 91 -3.09 -21.79 -17.73
CA PRO A 91 -2.10 -22.70 -18.29
C PRO A 91 -1.15 -23.20 -17.18
N ARG A 92 -0.27 -24.14 -17.51
CA ARG A 92 0.81 -24.53 -16.60
C ARG A 92 1.66 -23.30 -16.25
N ILE A 93 1.75 -22.97 -14.96
CA ILE A 93 2.54 -21.85 -14.45
C ILE A 93 3.89 -22.37 -13.95
N ASP A 94 4.99 -21.77 -14.41
CA ASP A 94 6.35 -22.15 -14.02
C ASP A 94 6.80 -21.48 -12.73
N ARG A 95 6.40 -20.21 -12.55
CA ARG A 95 6.60 -19.42 -11.33
C ARG A 95 5.44 -18.47 -11.08
N THR A 96 5.09 -18.34 -9.80
CA THR A 96 4.26 -17.24 -9.31
C THR A 96 5.16 -16.14 -8.79
N LEU A 97 5.06 -14.92 -9.32
CA LEU A 97 5.81 -13.76 -8.88
C LEU A 97 4.96 -12.92 -7.92
N VAL A 98 5.50 -12.58 -6.75
CA VAL A 98 4.80 -11.73 -5.77
C VAL A 98 5.64 -10.50 -5.44
N SER A 99 5.13 -9.32 -5.80
CA SER A 99 5.85 -8.05 -5.68
C SER A 99 6.03 -7.62 -4.22
N HIS A 100 4.98 -7.77 -3.41
CA HIS A 100 4.99 -7.43 -1.99
C HIS A 100 3.81 -8.08 -1.24
N ASN A 101 3.77 -7.92 0.09
CA ASN A 101 2.91 -8.71 0.94
C ASN A 101 1.47 -8.17 1.10
N HIS A 102 1.06 -7.06 0.47
CA HIS A 102 -0.29 -6.52 0.68
C HIS A 102 -1.38 -7.49 0.20
N TYR A 103 -2.59 -7.36 0.76
CA TYR A 103 -3.68 -8.33 0.54
C TYR A 103 -4.16 -8.40 -0.91
N ASP A 104 -3.92 -7.36 -1.69
CA ASP A 104 -4.29 -7.20 -3.09
C ASP A 104 -3.16 -7.56 -4.07
N HIS A 105 -1.98 -7.92 -3.57
CA HIS A 105 -0.86 -8.43 -4.38
C HIS A 105 -0.44 -9.84 -3.97
N TYR A 106 -0.65 -10.19 -2.70
CA TYR A 106 -0.42 -11.51 -2.14
C TYR A 106 -1.72 -12.11 -1.58
N ASP A 107 -2.57 -12.62 -2.47
CA ASP A 107 -3.74 -13.40 -2.10
C ASP A 107 -3.37 -14.89 -1.97
N ARG A 108 -3.22 -15.38 -0.73
CA ARG A 108 -2.79 -16.75 -0.45
C ARG A 108 -3.64 -17.82 -1.16
N PRO A 109 -4.98 -17.76 -1.17
CA PRO A 109 -5.81 -18.70 -1.94
C PRO A 109 -5.47 -18.71 -3.42
N SER A 110 -5.28 -17.54 -4.05
CA SER A 110 -4.93 -17.44 -5.47
C SER A 110 -3.54 -17.98 -5.78
N VAL A 111 -2.55 -17.69 -4.93
CA VAL A 111 -1.19 -18.25 -5.03
C VAL A 111 -1.21 -19.78 -4.91
N LEU A 112 -1.97 -20.31 -3.95
CA LEU A 112 -2.15 -21.75 -3.78
C LEU A 112 -2.85 -22.39 -4.98
N ALA A 113 -3.86 -21.73 -5.53
CA ALA A 113 -4.60 -22.22 -6.68
C ALA A 113 -3.77 -22.19 -7.98
N ALA A 114 -2.77 -21.31 -8.08
CA ALA A 114 -1.80 -21.32 -9.17
C ALA A 114 -0.84 -22.53 -9.09
N GLY A 115 -0.57 -23.03 -7.87
CA GLY A 115 0.18 -24.27 -7.64
C GLY A 115 1.67 -24.27 -8.02
N ALA A 116 2.21 -23.12 -8.44
CA ALA A 116 3.60 -23.00 -8.89
C ALA A 116 4.54 -22.52 -7.77
N PRO A 117 5.85 -22.84 -7.82
CA PRO A 117 6.84 -22.24 -6.95
C PRO A 117 6.79 -20.71 -6.99
N VAL A 118 7.01 -20.08 -5.84
CA VAL A 118 6.86 -18.64 -5.67
C VAL A 118 8.22 -17.96 -5.68
N LEU A 119 8.34 -16.89 -6.45
CA LEU A 119 9.45 -15.96 -6.44
C LEU A 119 8.98 -14.60 -5.91
N THR A 120 9.69 -14.07 -4.92
CA THR A 120 9.25 -12.87 -4.18
C THR A 120 10.45 -12.14 -3.58
N GLY A 121 10.24 -10.96 -3.01
CA GLY A 121 11.20 -10.31 -2.12
C GLY A 121 11.51 -11.14 -0.85
N VAL A 122 12.71 -11.00 -0.30
CA VAL A 122 13.16 -11.66 0.95
C VAL A 122 12.15 -11.51 2.09
N GLY A 123 11.92 -12.59 2.84
CA GLY A 123 11.08 -12.61 4.04
C GLY A 123 9.61 -12.98 3.81
N LEU A 124 9.11 -12.92 2.59
CA LEU A 124 7.75 -13.37 2.26
C LEU A 124 7.70 -14.90 2.02
N GLY A 125 6.55 -15.52 2.30
CA GLY A 125 6.28 -16.93 2.02
C GLY A 125 6.31 -17.88 3.22
N LYS A 126 6.59 -17.37 4.43
CA LYS A 126 6.54 -18.18 5.67
C LYS A 126 5.17 -18.87 5.82
N GLY A 127 5.19 -20.20 5.95
CA GLY A 127 4.00 -21.02 6.13
C GLY A 127 3.14 -21.18 4.87
N LEU A 128 3.72 -20.98 3.68
CA LEU A 128 3.13 -21.39 2.41
C LEU A 128 3.56 -22.84 2.11
N PRO A 129 2.64 -23.76 1.76
CA PRO A 129 2.96 -25.14 1.39
C PRO A 129 3.43 -25.26 -0.06
N LEU A 130 4.21 -24.28 -0.55
CA LEU A 130 4.81 -24.24 -1.88
C LEU A 130 6.28 -23.83 -1.73
N PRO A 131 7.17 -24.25 -2.64
CA PRO A 131 8.55 -23.75 -2.62
C PRO A 131 8.56 -22.24 -2.82
N VAL A 132 9.30 -21.52 -1.97
CA VAL A 132 9.44 -20.06 -2.07
C VAL A 132 10.91 -19.68 -2.16
N ARG A 133 11.24 -18.87 -3.15
CA ARG A 133 12.54 -18.21 -3.28
C ARG A 133 12.37 -16.71 -3.03
N GLY A 134 13.09 -16.23 -2.02
CA GLY A 134 13.23 -14.79 -1.74
C GLY A 134 14.44 -14.23 -2.49
N LEU A 135 14.26 -13.09 -3.15
CA LEU A 135 15.31 -12.31 -3.80
C LEU A 135 15.47 -10.96 -3.11
N GLY A 136 16.72 -10.56 -2.91
CA GLY A 136 17.08 -9.17 -2.65
C GLY A 136 16.87 -8.32 -3.90
N TRP A 137 16.88 -6.99 -3.75
CA TRP A 137 16.91 -6.12 -4.92
C TRP A 137 18.18 -6.38 -5.73
N TRP A 138 18.01 -6.30 -7.05
CA TRP A 138 19.04 -6.53 -8.06
C TRP A 138 19.52 -7.97 -8.20
N GLU A 139 18.98 -8.90 -7.40
CA GLU A 139 19.18 -10.33 -7.59
C GLU A 139 18.29 -10.86 -8.71
N THR A 140 18.78 -11.90 -9.37
CA THR A 140 18.15 -12.52 -10.54
C THR A 140 18.01 -14.02 -10.32
N GLU A 141 16.83 -14.56 -10.62
CA GLU A 141 16.62 -15.99 -10.78
C GLU A 141 16.46 -16.34 -12.26
N ARG A 142 17.06 -17.46 -12.68
CA ARG A 142 16.82 -18.04 -14.00
C ARG A 142 15.72 -19.08 -13.92
N ILE A 143 14.74 -18.97 -14.81
CA ILE A 143 13.58 -19.87 -14.93
C ILE A 143 13.71 -20.59 -16.27
N GLY A 144 13.79 -21.92 -16.23
CA GLY A 144 14.09 -22.70 -17.44
C GLY A 144 15.46 -22.36 -18.03
N GLU A 145 15.57 -22.43 -19.35
CA GLU A 145 16.84 -22.24 -20.06
C GLU A 145 17.15 -20.78 -20.36
N SER A 146 16.15 -19.97 -20.71
CA SER A 146 16.38 -18.63 -21.29
C SER A 146 15.74 -17.46 -20.53
N VAL A 147 14.79 -17.69 -19.63
CA VAL A 147 14.09 -16.60 -18.93
C VAL A 147 14.83 -16.21 -17.65
N ARG A 148 15.08 -14.90 -17.48
CA ARG A 148 15.62 -14.33 -16.24
C ARG A 148 14.61 -13.39 -15.61
N VAL A 149 14.47 -13.48 -14.29
CA VAL A 149 13.61 -12.59 -13.51
C VAL A 149 14.47 -11.90 -12.47
N SER A 150 14.62 -10.59 -12.61
CA SER A 150 15.34 -9.73 -11.67
C SER A 150 14.35 -9.02 -10.75
N PHE A 151 14.57 -9.11 -9.44
CA PHE A 151 13.77 -8.36 -8.47
C PHE A 151 14.33 -6.94 -8.34
N VAL A 152 13.55 -5.91 -8.61
CA VAL A 152 14.03 -4.52 -8.66
C VAL A 152 13.37 -3.65 -7.59
N PRO A 153 14.02 -2.56 -7.15
CA PRO A 153 13.43 -1.68 -6.14
C PRO A 153 12.12 -1.03 -6.57
N SER A 154 11.29 -0.72 -5.57
CA SER A 154 10.15 0.20 -5.69
C SER A 154 10.04 1.08 -4.44
N GLN A 155 9.45 2.27 -4.58
CA GLN A 155 9.13 3.13 -3.45
C GLN A 155 7.75 2.75 -2.89
N HIS A 156 7.75 1.75 -2.01
CA HIS A 156 6.56 1.23 -1.35
C HIS A 156 6.89 0.70 0.05
N TRP A 157 6.03 -0.14 0.62
CA TRP A 157 6.15 -0.69 1.96
C TRP A 157 5.45 -2.05 2.04
N SER A 158 5.56 -2.75 3.17
CA SER A 158 4.90 -4.05 3.36
C SER A 158 4.22 -4.13 4.73
N ARG A 159 3.03 -4.74 4.79
CA ARG A 159 2.27 -5.05 6.03
C ARG A 159 1.07 -5.94 5.76
N ARG A 160 0.85 -6.94 6.60
CA ARG A 160 -0.43 -7.69 6.64
C ARG A 160 -1.05 -7.70 8.04
N GLY A 161 -0.24 -7.78 9.06
CA GLY A 161 -0.61 -7.78 10.46
C GLY A 161 -0.50 -6.41 11.14
N LEU A 162 -0.65 -6.42 12.46
CA LEU A 162 -0.53 -5.22 13.28
C LEU A 162 0.92 -4.85 13.60
N PHE A 163 1.85 -5.81 13.51
CA PHE A 163 3.23 -5.70 14.00
C PHE A 163 4.29 -6.14 12.97
N ASP A 164 3.92 -6.33 11.71
CA ASP A 164 4.78 -6.88 10.64
C ASP A 164 5.16 -5.85 9.58
N VAL A 165 5.08 -4.56 9.91
CA VAL A 165 5.44 -3.47 8.99
C VAL A 165 6.90 -3.64 8.54
N ASN A 166 7.11 -3.68 7.22
CA ASN A 166 8.40 -3.78 6.56
C ASN A 166 9.25 -5.00 6.95
N GLN A 167 8.63 -6.07 7.46
CA GLN A 167 9.34 -7.32 7.75
C GLN A 167 9.59 -8.19 6.51
N THR A 168 8.95 -7.87 5.39
CA THR A 168 9.18 -8.54 4.10
C THR A 168 9.52 -7.49 3.04
N LEU A 169 10.43 -7.83 2.13
CA LEU A 169 10.83 -6.92 1.06
C LEU A 169 9.69 -6.72 0.04
N TRP A 170 9.66 -5.53 -0.56
CA TRP A 170 8.76 -5.13 -1.65
C TRP A 170 9.58 -4.73 -2.87
N GLY A 171 9.00 -4.79 -4.06
CA GLY A 171 9.71 -4.46 -5.29
C GLY A 171 8.86 -4.61 -6.53
N GLY A 172 9.54 -4.58 -7.67
CA GLY A 172 9.01 -4.97 -8.98
C GLY A 172 9.83 -6.09 -9.59
N PHE A 173 9.52 -6.45 -10.83
CA PHE A 173 10.21 -7.47 -11.60
C PHE A 173 10.62 -6.95 -12.96
N VAL A 174 11.86 -7.19 -13.37
CA VAL A 174 12.27 -7.14 -14.78
C VAL A 174 12.40 -8.57 -15.27
N ILE A 175 11.60 -8.92 -16.26
CA ILE A 175 11.51 -10.24 -16.87
C ILE A 175 12.16 -10.15 -18.25
N GLU A 176 13.24 -10.89 -18.44
CA GLU A 176 14.00 -10.92 -19.68
C GLU A 176 13.89 -12.30 -20.31
N GLY A 177 13.50 -12.36 -21.57
CA GLY A 177 13.72 -13.53 -22.42
C GLY A 177 14.54 -13.18 -23.65
N SER A 178 14.51 -14.07 -24.63
CA SER A 178 15.29 -14.00 -25.85
C SER A 178 14.94 -12.80 -26.75
N ARG A 179 13.66 -12.41 -26.79
CA ARG A 179 13.14 -11.35 -27.68
C ARG A 179 12.43 -10.21 -26.95
N SER A 180 12.03 -10.42 -25.70
CA SER A 180 11.21 -9.46 -24.97
C SER A 180 11.70 -9.22 -23.55
N ARG A 181 11.65 -7.95 -23.14
CA ARG A 181 11.95 -7.47 -21.80
C ARG A 181 10.75 -6.71 -21.24
N ILE A 182 10.20 -7.23 -20.15
CA ILE A 182 8.97 -6.72 -19.54
C ILE A 182 9.27 -6.25 -18.12
N TYR A 183 8.84 -5.05 -17.78
CA TYR A 183 8.96 -4.50 -16.43
C TYR A 183 7.59 -4.47 -15.75
N HIS A 184 7.48 -5.03 -14.56
CA HIS A 184 6.33 -4.86 -13.66
C HIS A 184 6.78 -4.09 -12.43
N ALA A 185 6.15 -2.95 -12.16
CA ALA A 185 6.63 -2.04 -11.12
C ALA A 185 6.22 -2.42 -9.69
N GLY A 186 5.31 -3.39 -9.53
CA GLY A 186 4.56 -3.55 -8.29
C GLY A 186 3.74 -2.29 -7.97
N ASP A 187 3.38 -2.12 -6.71
CA ASP A 187 2.97 -0.81 -6.22
C ASP A 187 4.21 0.05 -5.97
N THR A 188 4.16 1.30 -6.42
CA THR A 188 5.25 2.24 -6.22
C THR A 188 4.79 3.68 -6.39
N ALA A 189 5.39 4.58 -5.61
CA ALA A 189 5.43 6.00 -5.90
C ALA A 189 6.48 6.33 -6.97
N TYR A 190 6.45 7.58 -7.44
CA TYR A 190 7.50 8.11 -8.30
C TYR A 190 8.80 8.24 -7.49
N PHE A 191 9.89 7.65 -7.98
CA PHE A 191 11.17 7.62 -7.28
C PHE A 191 12.36 7.52 -8.24
N GLU A 192 13.56 7.90 -7.78
CA GLU A 192 14.77 7.96 -8.61
C GLU A 192 15.25 6.60 -9.12
N GLY A 193 14.85 5.50 -8.47
CA GLY A 193 15.26 4.15 -8.87
C GLY A 193 14.76 3.73 -10.26
N PHE A 194 13.73 4.38 -10.81
CA PHE A 194 13.35 4.16 -12.21
C PHE A 194 14.47 4.46 -13.21
N ALA A 195 15.30 5.48 -12.94
CA ALA A 195 16.44 5.81 -13.79
C ALA A 195 17.50 4.71 -13.71
N GLN A 196 17.74 4.17 -12.51
CA GLN A 196 18.67 3.05 -12.30
C GLN A 196 18.18 1.78 -13.00
N ILE A 197 16.88 1.47 -12.92
CA ILE A 197 16.26 0.33 -13.63
C ILE A 197 16.47 0.48 -15.14
N GLY A 198 16.17 1.65 -15.71
CA GLY A 198 16.36 1.89 -17.14
C GLY A 198 17.83 1.85 -17.59
N ALA A 199 18.76 2.24 -16.73
CA ALA A 199 20.19 2.15 -17.02
C ALA A 199 20.72 0.70 -16.99
N ARG A 200 20.23 -0.12 -16.05
CA ARG A 200 20.62 -1.54 -15.91
C ARG A 200 19.95 -2.45 -16.94
N PHE A 201 18.72 -2.12 -17.28
CA PHE A 201 17.86 -2.87 -18.19
C PHE A 201 17.40 -1.93 -19.30
N PRO A 202 18.26 -1.68 -20.31
CA PRO A 202 17.86 -0.87 -21.48
C PRO A 202 16.70 -1.54 -22.23
N ASP A 203 16.11 -0.91 -23.24
CA ASP A 203 15.20 -1.57 -24.19
C ASP A 203 14.06 -2.40 -23.55
N ILE A 204 13.35 -1.82 -22.59
CA ILE A 204 12.14 -2.45 -22.01
C ILE A 204 11.00 -2.31 -23.03
N ASP A 205 10.52 -3.44 -23.56
CA ASP A 205 9.45 -3.48 -24.57
C ASP A 205 8.07 -3.14 -23.97
N ALA A 206 7.84 -3.53 -22.71
CA ALA A 206 6.58 -3.27 -22.03
C ALA A 206 6.79 -2.94 -20.54
N ALA A 207 6.12 -1.91 -20.05
CA ALA A 207 6.10 -1.52 -18.64
C ALA A 207 4.68 -1.58 -18.08
N LEU A 208 4.49 -2.38 -17.03
CA LEU A 208 3.24 -2.59 -16.31
C LEU A 208 3.27 -1.70 -15.06
N LEU A 209 2.66 -0.52 -15.15
CA LEU A 209 2.73 0.52 -14.12
C LEU A 209 1.38 0.70 -13.40
N PRO A 210 1.37 0.91 -12.07
CA PRO A 210 0.15 1.20 -11.34
C PRO A 210 -0.35 2.61 -11.67
N ILE A 211 -1.67 2.76 -11.84
CA ILE A 211 -2.35 4.04 -12.11
C ILE A 211 -3.49 4.33 -11.11
N GLY A 212 -3.64 3.48 -10.08
CA GLY A 212 -4.72 3.50 -9.12
C GLY A 212 -4.25 3.85 -7.70
N ALA A 213 -5.21 3.96 -6.77
CA ALA A 213 -4.94 4.19 -5.34
C ALA A 213 -4.11 5.45 -5.00
N TYR A 214 -4.10 6.48 -5.85
CA TYR A 214 -3.31 7.70 -5.64
C TYR A 214 -4.02 8.82 -4.85
N ASP A 215 -5.28 8.64 -4.45
CA ASP A 215 -6.08 9.66 -3.76
C ASP A 215 -6.37 9.33 -2.28
N PRO A 216 -6.22 10.28 -1.35
CA PRO A 216 -5.75 11.66 -1.53
C PRO A 216 -4.22 11.76 -1.60
N ALA A 217 -3.73 12.67 -2.47
CA ALA A 217 -2.31 12.82 -2.77
C ALA A 217 -1.43 12.98 -1.51
N TRP A 218 -1.83 13.83 -0.56
CA TRP A 218 -1.05 14.05 0.68
C TRP A 218 -0.76 12.77 1.48
N PHE A 219 -1.58 11.72 1.31
CA PHE A 219 -1.42 10.43 1.99
C PHE A 219 -0.83 9.35 1.07
N MET A 220 -1.23 9.32 -0.21
CA MET A 220 -0.88 8.24 -1.14
C MET A 220 0.35 8.52 -2.01
N GLU A 221 0.71 9.79 -2.25
CA GLU A 221 1.80 10.19 -3.17
C GLU A 221 3.17 9.59 -2.80
N LYS A 222 3.39 9.33 -1.50
CA LYS A 222 4.62 8.70 -1.02
C LYS A 222 4.71 7.20 -1.33
N HIS A 223 3.60 6.58 -1.73
CA HIS A 223 3.49 5.13 -1.91
C HIS A 223 2.91 4.67 -3.26
N HIS A 224 2.15 5.53 -3.97
CA HIS A 224 1.53 5.22 -5.26
C HIS A 224 1.65 6.39 -6.24
N MET A 225 1.98 6.08 -7.50
CA MET A 225 1.93 7.01 -8.61
C MET A 225 0.49 7.32 -9.04
N ASN A 226 0.28 8.53 -9.54
CA ASN A 226 -0.92 8.87 -10.31
C ASN A 226 -0.74 8.52 -11.82
N PRO A 227 -1.82 8.52 -12.62
CA PRO A 227 -1.73 8.23 -14.05
C PRO A 227 -0.76 9.13 -14.82
N GLU A 228 -0.70 10.42 -14.48
CA GLU A 228 0.19 11.39 -15.14
C GLU A 228 1.67 11.06 -14.90
N GLN A 229 2.05 10.69 -13.68
CA GLN A 229 3.39 10.21 -13.33
C GLN A 229 3.74 8.91 -14.05
N ALA A 230 2.78 8.00 -14.19
CA ALA A 230 2.98 6.76 -14.96
C ALA A 230 3.24 7.05 -16.44
N VAL A 231 2.50 7.98 -17.06
CA VAL A 231 2.68 8.39 -18.47
C VAL A 231 3.99 9.16 -18.67
N GLN A 232 4.33 10.08 -17.77
CA GLN A 232 5.62 10.79 -17.79
C GLN A 232 6.79 9.80 -17.87
N ARG A 233 6.67 8.65 -17.19
CA ARG A 233 7.71 7.62 -17.28
C ARG A 233 7.63 6.78 -18.56
N ALA A 234 6.45 6.36 -18.99
CA ALA A 234 6.28 5.61 -20.23
C ALA A 234 6.88 6.35 -21.44
N ASN A 235 6.71 7.68 -21.50
CA ASN A 235 7.28 8.52 -22.56
C ASN A 235 8.77 8.87 -22.36
N GLY A 236 9.29 8.71 -21.14
CA GLY A 236 10.70 8.94 -20.80
C GLY A 236 11.66 7.85 -21.30
N CYS A 237 11.18 6.85 -22.04
CA CYS A 237 12.02 5.89 -22.77
C CYS A 237 12.38 6.36 -24.18
N THR A 238 11.84 7.48 -24.69
CA THR A 238 12.25 8.11 -25.96
C THR A 238 12.12 9.64 -25.92
N PHE A 239 13.13 10.37 -25.43
CA PHE A 239 13.65 11.65 -25.99
C PHE A 239 14.70 12.29 -25.05
N PRO A 240 15.89 12.65 -25.53
CA PRO A 240 16.56 13.90 -25.15
C PRO A 240 15.98 15.04 -26.02
N PRO A 241 15.59 16.23 -25.48
CA PRO A 241 15.03 17.29 -26.32
C PRO A 241 16.07 17.81 -27.34
N PRO A 242 15.69 18.14 -28.59
CA PRO A 242 16.61 18.72 -29.53
C PRO A 242 16.69 20.23 -29.33
N ALA A 243 17.94 20.68 -29.30
CA ALA A 243 18.44 22.01 -29.64
C ALA A 243 18.01 23.20 -28.76
N ARG A 244 19.00 23.70 -28.00
CA ARG A 244 19.79 24.86 -28.43
C ARG A 244 21.17 24.84 -27.74
N ARG A 245 22.21 24.93 -28.57
CA ARG A 245 23.61 25.30 -28.30
C ARG A 245 23.90 25.79 -26.89
N TRP A 246 24.86 25.15 -26.21
CA TRP A 246 26.15 25.76 -25.80
C TRP A 246 27.22 24.66 -25.76
N ILE A 247 28.39 24.94 -26.35
CA ILE A 247 29.56 24.07 -26.40
C ILE A 247 30.56 24.50 -25.30
N SER A 248 31.05 23.50 -24.55
CA SER A 248 32.38 23.37 -23.88
C SER A 248 32.65 24.16 -22.57
N PRO A 249 33.65 23.79 -21.72
CA PRO A 249 34.44 22.56 -21.60
C PRO A 249 34.35 21.89 -20.21
N ARG A 250 34.88 20.66 -20.08
CA ARG A 250 35.39 20.14 -18.81
C ARG A 250 36.50 21.07 -18.30
N CYS A 251 36.30 21.71 -17.14
CA CYS A 251 37.31 21.89 -16.09
C CYS A 251 36.65 22.60 -14.91
N CYS A 252 36.86 22.08 -13.70
CA CYS A 252 36.67 22.74 -12.40
C CYS A 252 35.43 23.64 -12.25
N ARG A 253 34.34 23.12 -11.66
CA ARG A 253 33.36 23.99 -11.02
C ARG A 253 32.89 23.40 -9.69
N LEU A 254 33.41 24.03 -8.65
CA LEU A 254 32.82 24.25 -7.33
C LEU A 254 31.31 24.00 -7.30
N ALA A 255 30.87 23.26 -6.29
CA ALA A 255 29.46 23.07 -5.94
C ALA A 255 28.72 24.42 -5.96
N PRO A 256 27.51 24.52 -6.55
CA PRO A 256 26.73 25.73 -6.42
C PRO A 256 26.35 25.88 -4.95
N MET A 257 26.92 26.89 -4.27
CA MET A 257 26.35 27.43 -3.05
C MET A 257 24.94 27.90 -3.41
N ARG A 258 23.93 27.06 -3.14
CA ARG A 258 22.55 27.55 -3.01
C ARG A 258 22.61 28.66 -1.97
N SER A 259 22.31 29.89 -2.36
CA SER A 259 22.16 31.00 -1.43
C SER A 259 21.15 30.57 -0.37
N ARG A 260 21.63 30.48 0.88
CA ARG A 260 20.88 29.98 2.03
C ARG A 260 19.58 30.77 2.19
N ASN A 261 18.47 30.07 2.36
CA ASN A 261 17.19 30.71 2.66
C ASN A 261 17.27 31.26 4.10
N PRO A 262 17.29 32.57 4.33
CA PRO A 262 17.45 33.14 5.68
C PRO A 262 16.27 32.77 6.61
N LEU A 263 15.14 32.31 6.07
CA LEU A 263 13.98 31.87 6.85
C LEU A 263 14.17 30.51 7.53
N THR A 264 15.18 29.72 7.16
CA THR A 264 15.45 28.44 7.82
C THR A 264 16.09 28.59 9.19
N ASP A 265 16.65 29.78 9.48
CA ASP A 265 17.32 30.08 10.74
C ASP A 265 16.37 30.66 11.79
N VAL A 266 15.22 31.15 11.35
CA VAL A 266 14.24 31.81 12.22
C VAL A 266 13.42 30.76 12.97
N PRO A 267 13.29 30.85 14.31
CA PRO A 267 12.41 29.98 15.08
C PRO A 267 10.98 29.97 14.51
N PRO A 268 10.23 28.84 14.58
CA PRO A 268 8.91 28.75 13.98
C PRO A 268 7.93 29.85 14.41
N GLU A 269 8.06 30.36 15.63
CA GLU A 269 7.20 31.43 16.17
C GLU A 269 7.41 32.77 15.46
N GLU A 270 8.65 33.07 15.07
CA GLU A 270 9.02 34.31 14.39
C GLU A 270 8.96 34.19 12.86
N PHE A 271 8.76 32.98 12.33
CA PHE A 271 8.82 32.67 10.91
C PHE A 271 7.90 33.57 10.06
N VAL A 272 6.65 33.79 10.50
CA VAL A 272 5.68 34.59 9.72
C VAL A 272 6.15 36.04 9.60
N LYS A 273 6.63 36.61 10.70
CA LYS A 273 7.17 37.98 10.74
C LYS A 273 8.39 38.12 9.83
N ALA A 274 9.32 37.17 9.91
CA ALA A 274 10.52 37.17 9.08
C ALA A 274 10.21 36.96 7.59
N ARG A 275 9.28 36.06 7.27
CA ARG A 275 8.81 35.82 5.89
C ARG A 275 8.21 37.09 5.30
N ASP A 276 7.32 37.75 6.02
CA ASP A 276 6.63 38.94 5.53
C ASP A 276 7.60 40.12 5.37
N ALA A 277 8.61 40.25 6.24
CA ALA A 277 9.69 41.21 6.09
C ALA A 277 10.55 40.92 4.85
N LEU A 278 10.90 39.66 4.60
CA LEU A 278 11.66 39.25 3.41
C LEU A 278 10.87 39.47 2.12
N VAL A 279 9.57 39.18 2.11
CA VAL A 279 8.69 39.45 0.97
C VAL A 279 8.64 40.95 0.63
N ARG A 280 8.58 41.82 1.64
CA ARG A 280 8.63 43.28 1.44
C ARG A 280 9.96 43.70 0.82
N LYS A 281 11.07 43.26 1.41
CA LYS A 281 12.42 43.54 0.90
C LYS A 281 12.59 43.10 -0.56
N LEU A 282 12.18 41.88 -0.90
CA LEU A 282 12.27 41.35 -2.27
C LEU A 282 11.39 42.13 -3.26
N ARG A 283 10.25 42.67 -2.83
CA ARG A 283 9.41 43.54 -3.67
C ARG A 283 10.07 44.90 -3.90
N ASP A 284 10.67 45.48 -2.86
CA ASP A 284 11.37 46.77 -2.93
C ASP A 284 12.62 46.66 -3.84
N GLU A 285 13.26 45.48 -3.88
CA GLU A 285 14.39 45.17 -4.77
C GLU A 285 13.97 44.76 -6.20
N GLY A 286 12.67 44.80 -6.53
CA GLY A 286 12.15 44.46 -7.86
C GLY A 286 12.11 42.95 -8.18
N GLN A 287 12.35 42.09 -7.20
CA GLN A 287 12.38 40.62 -7.35
C GLN A 287 10.99 40.01 -7.16
N ALA A 288 10.05 40.36 -8.04
CA ALA A 288 8.63 40.02 -7.91
C ALA A 288 8.34 38.50 -7.86
N GLU A 289 9.04 37.70 -8.67
CA GLU A 289 8.85 36.23 -8.69
C GLU A 289 9.40 35.55 -7.44
N GLU A 290 10.54 36.01 -6.92
CA GLU A 290 11.12 35.46 -5.69
C GLU A 290 10.27 35.83 -4.47
N ALA A 291 9.74 37.06 -4.44
CA ALA A 291 8.78 37.49 -3.42
C ALA A 291 7.51 36.61 -3.39
N ARG A 292 7.01 36.18 -4.57
CA ARG A 292 5.86 35.25 -4.65
C ARG A 292 6.20 33.87 -4.09
N ARG A 293 7.39 33.35 -4.40
CA ARG A 293 7.87 32.06 -3.88
C ARG A 293 8.02 32.08 -2.36
N VAL A 294 8.66 33.11 -1.82
CA VAL A 294 8.83 33.29 -0.37
C VAL A 294 7.48 33.44 0.34
N ALA A 295 6.52 34.17 -0.25
CA ALA A 295 5.19 34.34 0.31
C ALA A 295 4.40 33.01 0.40
N ALA A 296 4.68 32.04 -0.49
CA ALA A 296 4.04 30.73 -0.49
C ALA A 296 4.59 29.77 0.60
N LEU A 297 5.72 30.11 1.24
CA LEU A 297 6.32 29.28 2.26
C LEU A 297 5.43 29.18 3.51
N ARG A 298 5.26 27.95 3.98
CA ARG A 298 4.53 27.62 5.20
C ARG A 298 5.45 27.65 6.40
N ARG A 299 4.90 28.01 7.56
CA ARG A 299 5.59 27.90 8.85
C ARG A 299 6.05 26.45 9.06
N PRO A 300 7.35 26.19 9.26
CA PRO A 300 7.85 24.85 9.54
C PRO A 300 7.38 24.40 10.92
N SER A 301 7.33 23.09 11.14
CA SER A 301 7.12 22.55 12.48
C SER A 301 8.37 22.73 13.34
N THR A 302 8.21 22.73 14.66
CA THR A 302 9.34 22.78 15.60
C THR A 302 10.30 21.61 15.40
N ALA A 303 9.80 20.41 15.14
CA ALA A 303 10.63 19.24 14.86
C ALA A 303 11.49 19.45 13.61
N LEU A 304 10.89 19.87 12.49
CA LEU A 304 11.61 20.11 11.24
C LEU A 304 12.66 21.22 11.38
N TRP A 305 12.30 22.30 12.06
CA TRP A 305 13.23 23.39 12.33
C TRP A 305 14.43 22.89 13.16
N ILE A 306 14.20 22.12 14.23
CA ILE A 306 15.28 21.56 15.05
C ILE A 306 16.19 20.67 14.20
N VAL A 307 15.63 19.78 13.38
CA VAL A 307 16.45 18.92 12.49
C VAL A 307 17.32 19.74 11.55
N ASN A 308 16.75 20.80 10.95
CA ASN A 308 17.51 21.70 10.09
C ASN A 308 18.61 22.44 10.85
N GLN A 309 18.41 22.76 12.13
CA GLN A 309 19.48 23.29 12.99
C GLN A 309 20.58 22.26 13.27
N LEU A 310 20.27 20.97 13.38
CA LEU A 310 21.29 19.92 13.61
C LEU A 310 22.32 19.85 12.48
N GLY A 311 21.89 19.96 11.21
CA GLY A 311 22.80 20.05 10.07
C GLY A 311 23.81 21.20 10.17
N ARG A 312 23.42 22.29 10.84
CA ARG A 312 24.26 23.49 11.04
C ARG A 312 25.13 23.42 12.29
N ARG A 313 24.55 22.99 13.41
CA ARG A 313 25.18 23.01 14.74
C ARG A 313 26.08 21.82 14.99
N ALA A 314 25.74 20.67 14.39
CA ALA A 314 26.42 19.40 14.60
C ALA A 314 26.81 18.71 13.28
N PRO A 315 27.50 19.40 12.34
CA PRO A 315 27.78 18.84 11.01
C PRO A 315 28.61 17.55 11.09
N ARG A 316 29.51 17.44 12.07
CA ARG A 316 30.31 16.23 12.30
C ARG A 316 29.45 15.04 12.75
N ASP A 317 28.46 15.28 13.60
CA ASP A 317 27.58 14.22 14.10
C ASP A 317 26.54 13.80 13.07
N VAL A 318 26.08 14.75 12.24
CA VAL A 318 25.24 14.46 11.08
C VAL A 318 26.01 13.60 10.08
N GLU A 319 27.26 13.93 9.76
CA GLU A 319 28.08 13.11 8.87
C GLU A 319 28.31 11.71 9.44
N ALA A 320 28.66 11.62 10.74
CA ALA A 320 28.84 10.34 11.41
C ALA A 320 27.58 9.47 11.36
N LEU A 321 26.39 10.08 11.50
CA LEU A 321 25.12 9.35 11.38
C LEU A 321 24.88 8.87 9.95
N ILE A 322 25.12 9.72 8.94
CA ILE A 322 24.95 9.36 7.52
C ILE A 322 25.88 8.20 7.16
N GLU A 323 27.17 8.30 7.49
CA GLU A 323 28.15 7.25 7.23
C GLU A 323 27.77 5.95 7.95
N ALA A 324 27.41 6.01 9.23
CA ALA A 324 27.03 4.83 9.99
C ALA A 324 25.75 4.18 9.43
N SER A 325 24.78 4.99 9.00
CA SER A 325 23.53 4.51 8.39
C SER A 325 23.80 3.84 7.04
N GLN A 326 24.67 4.42 6.21
CA GLN A 326 25.08 3.83 4.93
C GLN A 326 25.91 2.56 5.11
N ARG A 327 26.83 2.52 6.09
CA ARG A 327 27.59 1.30 6.44
C ARG A 327 26.66 0.19 6.90
N ALA A 328 25.72 0.49 7.79
CA ALA A 328 24.72 -0.47 8.25
C ALA A 328 23.88 -1.01 7.08
N GLN A 329 23.44 -0.13 6.19
CA GLN A 329 22.69 -0.51 5.00
C GLN A 329 23.52 -1.41 4.07
N ARG A 330 24.79 -1.08 3.80
CA ARG A 330 25.69 -1.91 2.99
C ARG A 330 25.94 -3.27 3.62
N ALA A 331 26.27 -3.32 4.91
CA ALA A 331 26.51 -4.57 5.63
C ALA A 331 25.28 -5.50 5.59
N GLN A 332 24.08 -4.91 5.69
CA GLN A 332 22.83 -5.66 5.64
C GLN A 332 22.45 -6.10 4.22
N LEU A 333 22.79 -5.32 3.17
CA LEU A 333 22.55 -5.68 1.77
C LEU A 333 23.54 -6.72 1.24
N GLN A 334 24.78 -6.74 1.75
CA GLN A 334 25.85 -7.62 1.28
C GLN A 334 25.96 -8.93 2.09
N GLY A 335 25.16 -9.08 3.16
CA GLY A 335 25.27 -10.23 4.06
C GLY A 335 26.60 -10.27 4.84
N SER A 336 27.21 -9.11 5.08
CA SER A 336 28.48 -8.98 5.80
C SER A 336 28.38 -9.55 7.22
N GLY A 337 29.52 -9.96 7.79
CA GLY A 337 29.59 -10.59 9.11
C GLY A 337 28.89 -9.81 10.22
N SER A 338 28.37 -10.53 11.23
CA SER A 338 27.60 -9.97 12.34
C SER A 338 28.30 -8.81 13.08
N ASP A 339 29.63 -8.72 13.00
CA ASP A 339 30.40 -7.72 13.74
C ASP A 339 30.44 -6.37 13.02
N GLU A 340 30.55 -6.33 11.68
CA GLU A 340 30.51 -5.08 10.91
C GLU A 340 29.14 -4.39 11.05
N LEU A 341 28.05 -5.17 11.00
CA LEU A 341 26.71 -4.66 11.25
C LEU A 341 26.61 -4.13 12.69
N ARG A 342 27.09 -4.87 13.69
CA ARG A 342 27.06 -4.41 15.10
C ARG A 342 27.83 -3.11 15.31
N ASP A 343 28.99 -2.96 14.68
CA ASP A 343 29.83 -1.76 14.77
C ASP A 343 29.16 -0.56 14.09
N ALA A 344 28.59 -0.75 12.90
CA ALA A 344 27.82 0.29 12.21
C ALA A 344 26.59 0.71 13.03
N MET A 345 25.87 -0.25 13.63
CA MET A 345 24.75 0.02 14.53
C MET A 345 25.17 0.77 15.80
N HIS A 346 26.34 0.45 16.35
CA HIS A 346 26.89 1.14 17.52
C HIS A 346 27.21 2.60 17.18
N ALA A 347 27.95 2.82 16.09
CA ALA A 347 28.29 4.16 15.61
C ALA A 347 27.03 5.01 15.33
N GLN A 348 25.98 4.40 14.76
CA GLN A 348 24.72 5.10 14.50
C GLN A 348 24.02 5.54 15.79
N ARG A 349 23.96 4.67 16.82
CA ARG A 349 23.37 5.01 18.12
C ARG A 349 24.12 6.13 18.83
N GLU A 350 25.44 6.12 18.76
CA GLU A 350 26.25 7.17 19.37
C GLU A 350 26.08 8.52 18.67
N ALA A 351 26.06 8.53 17.33
CA ALA A 351 25.81 9.74 16.55
C ALA A 351 24.41 10.30 16.85
N MET A 352 23.39 9.43 16.92
CA MET A 352 22.03 9.85 17.28
C MET A 352 21.96 10.43 18.70
N ARG A 353 22.65 9.85 19.69
CA ARG A 353 22.68 10.38 21.06
C ARG A 353 23.22 11.81 21.08
N ARG A 354 24.35 12.07 20.41
CA ARG A 354 24.95 13.42 20.32
C ARG A 354 24.05 14.41 19.60
N LEU A 355 23.37 13.97 18.52
CA LEU A 355 22.40 14.79 17.81
C LEU A 355 21.18 15.14 18.67
N LEU A 356 20.73 14.24 19.55
CA LEU A 356 19.62 14.54 20.47
C LEU A 356 20.02 15.51 21.60
N GLU A 357 21.27 15.48 22.04
CA GLU A 357 21.81 16.49 22.97
C GLU A 357 21.84 17.89 22.33
N GLU A 358 22.24 17.98 21.06
CA GLU A 358 22.18 19.23 20.29
C GLU A 358 20.75 19.65 19.97
N ALA A 359 19.84 18.70 19.77
CA ALA A 359 18.42 18.96 19.58
C ALA A 359 17.78 19.59 20.82
N ASP A 360 18.18 19.16 22.03
CA ASP A 360 17.72 19.76 23.29
C ASP A 360 18.18 21.22 23.41
N LYS A 361 19.44 21.51 23.04
CA LYS A 361 19.95 22.90 23.00
C LYS A 361 19.18 23.75 22.00
N ALA A 362 18.95 23.25 20.79
CA ALA A 362 18.17 23.95 19.78
C ALA A 362 16.71 24.18 20.21
N ALA A 363 16.10 23.21 20.91
CA ALA A 363 14.75 23.34 21.44
C ALA A 363 14.67 24.46 22.50
N ARG A 364 15.65 24.52 23.43
CA ARG A 364 15.75 25.59 24.44
C ARG A 364 15.91 26.97 23.82
N ASP A 365 16.73 27.10 22.78
CA ASP A 365 16.90 28.37 22.06
C ASP A 365 15.61 28.83 21.37
N ALA A 366 14.74 27.88 20.98
CA ALA A 366 13.41 28.15 20.45
C ALA A 366 12.33 28.27 21.54
N GLY A 367 12.71 28.39 22.82
CA GLY A 367 11.77 28.52 23.94
C GLY A 367 10.88 27.28 24.17
N THR A 368 11.25 26.11 23.62
CA THR A 368 10.44 24.89 23.66
C THR A 368 11.14 23.79 24.45
N ALA A 369 10.40 23.07 25.30
CA ALA A 369 10.93 21.89 25.98
C ALA A 369 10.96 20.67 25.04
N LEU A 370 12.05 19.89 25.10
CA LEU A 370 12.18 18.63 24.35
C LEU A 370 11.33 17.52 24.99
N THR A 371 10.03 17.52 24.68
CA THR A 371 9.12 16.44 25.10
C THR A 371 9.48 15.11 24.42
N LEU A 372 9.12 13.98 25.04
CA LEU A 372 9.36 12.65 24.46
C LEU A 372 8.78 12.48 23.04
N GLU A 373 7.63 13.10 22.77
CA GLU A 373 7.01 13.05 21.43
C GLU A 373 7.77 13.90 20.41
N LEU A 374 8.27 15.07 20.82
CA LEU A 374 9.10 15.93 19.97
C LEU A 374 10.45 15.25 19.67
N GLN A 375 11.07 14.66 20.70
CA GLN A 375 12.29 13.88 20.59
C GLN A 375 12.12 12.71 19.60
N ARG A 376 11.01 11.96 19.69
CA ARG A 376 10.72 10.88 18.76
C ARG A 376 10.61 11.37 17.31
N ARG A 377 9.89 12.47 17.07
CA ARG A 377 9.73 13.05 15.72
C ARG A 377 11.05 13.52 15.13
N ILE A 378 11.91 14.13 15.93
CA ILE A 378 13.27 14.53 15.54
C ILE A 378 14.08 13.28 15.17
N GLN A 379 14.10 12.28 16.05
CA GLN A 379 14.82 11.03 15.80
C GLN A 379 14.36 10.34 14.51
N ASP A 380 13.04 10.19 14.31
CA ASP A 380 12.46 9.57 13.11
C ASP A 380 12.85 10.34 11.84
N THR A 381 12.78 11.67 11.89
CA THR A 381 13.10 12.53 10.74
C THR A 381 14.58 12.45 10.40
N VAL A 382 15.46 12.60 11.40
CA VAL A 382 16.92 12.56 11.24
C VAL A 382 17.38 11.20 10.71
N GLN A 383 16.86 10.12 11.28
CA GLN A 383 17.23 8.76 10.89
C GLN A 383 16.75 8.40 9.48
N SER A 384 15.56 8.86 9.09
CA SER A 384 15.07 8.72 7.72
C SER A 384 15.91 9.54 6.75
N ALA A 385 16.14 10.83 7.05
CA ALA A 385 16.89 11.75 6.20
C ALA A 385 18.32 11.29 5.96
N ALA A 386 18.98 10.67 6.95
CA ALA A 386 20.34 10.17 6.83
C ALA A 386 20.51 9.11 5.72
N THR A 387 19.42 8.44 5.33
CA THR A 387 19.42 7.44 4.25
C THR A 387 18.75 7.93 2.98
N SER A 388 17.62 8.66 3.08
CA SER A 388 16.84 9.08 1.92
C SER A 388 17.29 10.42 1.33
N GLU A 389 17.70 11.37 2.17
CA GLU A 389 18.01 12.75 1.77
C GLU A 389 19.28 13.29 2.48
N PRO A 390 20.43 12.60 2.39
CA PRO A 390 21.62 12.94 3.18
C PRO A 390 22.16 14.34 2.88
N GLU A 391 22.08 14.81 1.63
CA GLU A 391 22.53 16.16 1.26
C GLU A 391 21.65 17.26 1.85
N ALA A 392 20.33 17.04 1.91
CA ALA A 392 19.40 17.99 2.52
C ALA A 392 19.57 18.05 4.05
N LEU A 393 19.84 16.90 4.69
CA LEU A 393 20.17 16.83 6.11
C LEU A 393 21.49 17.57 6.42
N ARG A 394 22.55 17.35 5.63
CA ARG A 394 23.82 18.08 5.75
C ARG A 394 23.64 19.59 5.60
N ALA A 395 22.85 20.01 4.62
CA ALA A 395 22.59 21.42 4.39
C ALA A 395 21.65 22.06 5.44
N GLY A 396 20.98 21.25 6.27
CA GLY A 396 19.93 21.73 7.18
C GLY A 396 18.76 22.36 6.41
N ALA A 397 18.41 21.77 5.27
CA ALA A 397 17.47 22.32 4.30
C ALA A 397 16.33 21.35 3.96
N LEU A 398 15.95 20.47 4.90
CA LEU A 398 14.80 19.58 4.74
C LEU A 398 13.51 20.41 4.65
N GLU A 399 12.69 20.09 3.64
CA GLU A 399 11.44 20.81 3.37
C GLU A 399 10.26 20.29 4.17
N HIS A 400 10.33 19.05 4.65
CA HIS A 400 9.25 18.38 5.37
C HIS A 400 9.76 17.35 6.38
N GLU A 401 8.95 17.05 7.40
CA GLU A 401 9.24 15.95 8.33
C GLU A 401 9.16 14.61 7.61
N LEU A 402 10.16 13.77 7.88
CA LEU A 402 10.20 12.39 7.43
C LEU A 402 9.75 11.52 8.59
N SER A 403 8.93 10.52 8.29
CA SER A 403 8.54 9.51 9.28
C SER A 403 9.36 8.27 9.02
N ALA A 404 9.72 7.54 10.08
CA ALA A 404 10.29 6.20 9.99
C ALA A 404 9.27 5.20 9.41
N ALA A 405 8.95 5.36 8.13
CA ALA A 405 8.22 4.43 7.30
C ALA A 405 9.19 3.97 6.21
N GLY A 406 10.14 3.13 6.60
CA GLY A 406 11.25 2.67 5.76
C GLY A 406 12.55 2.63 6.57
N PHE A 407 13.22 1.47 6.54
CA PHE A 407 14.54 1.08 7.10
C PHE A 407 15.01 1.59 8.49
N GLY A 408 14.65 2.79 8.95
CA GLY A 408 15.03 3.36 10.26
C GLY A 408 14.34 2.73 11.49
N ALA A 409 13.17 2.12 11.32
CA ALA A 409 12.44 1.49 12.42
C ALA A 409 13.04 0.14 12.88
N LEU A 410 13.98 -0.44 12.12
CA LEU A 410 14.61 -1.72 12.46
C LEU A 410 15.75 -1.58 13.51
N LEU A 411 16.05 -0.36 13.94
CA LEU A 411 17.36 0.01 14.51
C LEU A 411 17.32 0.28 16.03
N SER A 412 16.14 0.19 16.67
CA SER A 412 15.99 0.37 18.12
C SER A 412 15.83 -0.96 18.86
N GLY A 413 16.94 -1.55 19.32
CA GLY A 413 16.91 -2.65 20.29
C GLY A 413 18.29 -3.23 20.58
N THR A 414 18.92 -2.80 21.68
CA THR A 414 20.26 -3.23 22.12
C THR A 414 20.25 -4.42 23.09
N ALA A 415 21.34 -5.17 23.03
CA ALA A 415 21.62 -6.44 23.70
C ALA A 415 22.14 -6.32 25.16
N ALA A 416 21.56 -5.45 25.99
CA ALA A 416 21.95 -5.31 27.41
C ALA A 416 20.86 -5.81 28.39
N VAL A 417 20.16 -6.89 28.04
CA VAL A 417 19.08 -7.46 28.89
C VAL A 417 19.30 -8.94 29.23
N ALA A 418 20.35 -9.58 28.70
CA ALA A 418 20.52 -11.04 28.80
C ALA A 418 20.65 -11.58 30.25
N ALA A 419 21.22 -10.81 31.20
CA ALA A 419 21.42 -11.28 32.57
C ALA A 419 20.26 -10.97 33.54
N LYS A 420 19.40 -9.98 33.24
CA LYS A 420 18.19 -9.66 34.02
C LYS A 420 16.90 -10.25 33.42
N ALA A 421 17.00 -10.89 32.24
CA ALA A 421 15.88 -11.48 31.51
C ALA A 421 15.33 -12.75 32.16
N ALA A 422 16.14 -13.57 32.85
CA ALA A 422 15.66 -14.85 33.37
C ALA A 422 14.60 -14.67 34.48
N ASP A 423 14.76 -13.65 35.31
CA ASP A 423 13.86 -13.38 36.44
C ASP A 423 12.61 -12.57 36.02
N ARG A 424 12.75 -11.66 35.05
CA ARG A 424 11.61 -10.95 34.44
C ARG A 424 10.81 -11.82 33.48
N LYS A 425 11.40 -12.85 32.86
CA LYS A 425 10.72 -13.75 31.90
C LYS A 425 9.58 -14.53 32.59
N ARG A 426 9.79 -14.99 33.83
CA ARG A 426 8.74 -15.67 34.61
C ARG A 426 7.55 -14.75 34.94
N GLY A 427 7.81 -13.54 35.45
CA GLY A 427 6.74 -12.57 35.73
C GLY A 427 6.08 -11.98 34.48
N PHE A 428 6.77 -11.96 33.33
CA PHE A 428 6.22 -11.52 32.05
C PHE A 428 5.40 -12.62 31.37
N GLU A 429 5.79 -13.90 31.50
CA GLU A 429 5.02 -15.04 31.00
C GLU A 429 3.68 -15.19 31.75
N GLU A 430 3.66 -15.03 33.07
CA GLU A 430 2.41 -15.03 33.85
C GLU A 430 1.47 -13.87 33.47
N ARG A 431 2.01 -12.65 33.33
CA ARG A 431 1.21 -11.48 32.89
C ARG A 431 0.78 -11.58 31.43
N ALA A 432 1.60 -12.15 30.56
CA ALA A 432 1.27 -12.39 29.16
C ALA A 432 0.20 -13.46 29.00
N ASP A 433 0.22 -14.51 29.82
CA ASP A 433 -0.81 -15.55 29.81
C ASP A 433 -2.11 -15.05 30.44
N GLU A 434 -2.07 -14.22 31.49
CA GLU A 434 -3.25 -13.52 32.00
C GLU A 434 -3.85 -12.59 30.93
N GLN A 435 -3.03 -11.83 30.21
CA GLN A 435 -3.48 -10.95 29.14
C GLN A 435 -4.04 -11.74 27.95
N LYS A 436 -3.45 -12.88 27.58
CA LYS A 436 -4.00 -13.79 26.56
C LYS A 436 -5.35 -14.36 27.00
N ARG A 437 -5.51 -14.76 28.26
CA ARG A 437 -6.79 -15.24 28.81
C ARG A 437 -7.85 -14.15 28.75
N ARG A 438 -7.54 -12.93 29.20
CA ARG A 438 -8.47 -11.77 29.11
C ARG A 438 -8.86 -11.43 27.67
N VAL A 439 -7.92 -11.54 26.72
CA VAL A 439 -8.22 -11.31 25.28
C VAL A 439 -9.06 -12.46 24.70
N ALA A 440 -8.79 -13.71 25.09
CA ALA A 440 -9.58 -14.86 24.68
C ALA A 440 -11.02 -14.79 25.23
N GLU A 441 -11.20 -14.47 26.51
CA GLU A 441 -12.51 -14.25 27.14
C GLU A 441 -13.28 -13.10 26.48
N LYS A 442 -12.59 -11.99 26.18
CA LYS A 442 -13.21 -10.85 25.48
C LYS A 442 -13.62 -11.23 24.05
N ARG A 443 -12.84 -12.04 23.36
CA ARG A 443 -13.16 -12.56 22.02
C ARG A 443 -14.34 -13.52 22.08
N GLU A 444 -14.39 -14.41 23.06
CA GLU A 444 -15.48 -15.35 23.25
C GLU A 444 -16.79 -14.62 23.59
N ARG A 445 -16.73 -13.61 24.47
CA ARG A 445 -17.88 -12.74 24.77
C ARG A 445 -18.40 -12.03 23.52
N MET A 446 -17.50 -11.46 22.72
CA MET A 446 -17.87 -10.79 21.46
C MET A 446 -18.48 -11.77 20.44
N LEU A 447 -18.01 -13.02 20.40
CA LEU A 447 -18.60 -14.07 19.54
C LEU A 447 -20.00 -14.44 20.01
N ARG A 448 -20.20 -14.65 21.33
CA ARG A 448 -21.52 -14.92 21.92
C ARG A 448 -22.50 -13.77 21.68
N GLU A 449 -22.06 -12.52 21.86
CA GLU A 449 -22.88 -11.33 21.56
C GLU A 449 -23.30 -11.28 20.08
N ARG A 450 -22.39 -11.62 19.16
CA ARG A 450 -22.70 -11.69 17.72
C ARG A 450 -23.65 -12.83 17.38
N GLU A 451 -23.52 -13.98 18.03
CA GLU A 451 -24.46 -15.10 17.87
C GLU A 451 -25.86 -14.75 18.38
N VAL A 452 -25.96 -14.10 19.53
CA VAL A 452 -27.23 -13.57 20.06
C VAL A 452 -27.84 -12.57 19.09
N GLN A 453 -27.06 -11.62 18.55
CA GLN A 453 -27.56 -10.66 17.56
C GLN A 453 -28.05 -11.34 16.28
N ARG A 454 -27.34 -12.36 15.79
CA ARG A 454 -27.77 -13.15 14.62
C ARG A 454 -29.05 -13.93 14.90
N ALA A 455 -29.14 -14.59 16.05
CA ALA A 455 -30.34 -15.31 16.47
C ALA A 455 -31.55 -14.37 16.59
N GLN A 456 -31.36 -13.18 17.16
CA GLN A 456 -32.40 -12.15 17.24
C GLN A 456 -32.84 -11.65 15.85
N GLN A 457 -31.92 -11.45 14.92
CA GLN A 457 -32.27 -11.06 13.54
C GLN A 457 -33.06 -12.17 12.81
N ILE A 458 -32.66 -13.44 12.99
CA ILE A 458 -33.37 -14.59 12.42
C ILE A 458 -34.78 -14.68 13.02
N ALA A 459 -34.91 -14.59 14.34
CA ALA A 459 -36.19 -14.62 15.04
C ALA A 459 -37.14 -13.51 14.55
N ARG A 460 -36.64 -12.28 14.39
CA ARG A 460 -37.43 -11.16 13.83
C ARG A 460 -37.92 -11.44 12.41
N ARG A 461 -37.05 -11.99 11.55
CA ARG A 461 -37.43 -12.34 10.16
C ARG A 461 -38.48 -13.45 10.12
N LEU A 462 -38.33 -14.47 10.96
CA LEU A 462 -39.30 -15.56 11.07
C LEU A 462 -40.64 -15.07 11.60
N ALA A 463 -40.65 -14.18 12.60
CA ALA A 463 -41.88 -13.58 13.13
C ALA A 463 -42.64 -12.77 12.06
N VAL A 464 -41.94 -11.91 11.31
CA VAL A 464 -42.55 -11.15 10.20
C VAL A 464 -43.12 -12.09 9.14
N ARG A 465 -42.40 -13.18 8.82
CA ARG A 465 -42.88 -14.15 7.83
C ARG A 465 -44.08 -14.96 8.34
N ALA A 466 -44.13 -15.31 9.61
CA ALA A 466 -45.28 -15.95 10.24
C ALA A 466 -46.52 -15.04 10.15
N GLU A 467 -46.39 -13.75 10.50
CA GLU A 467 -47.49 -12.78 10.42
C GLU A 467 -47.99 -12.62 8.98
N GLN A 468 -47.08 -12.58 7.99
CA GLN A 468 -47.48 -12.56 6.57
C GLN A 468 -48.27 -13.80 6.17
N LEU A 469 -47.82 -14.99 6.57
CA LEU A 469 -48.50 -16.25 6.27
C LEU A 469 -49.87 -16.34 6.93
N GLU A 470 -50.02 -15.83 8.16
CA GLU A 470 -51.31 -15.73 8.84
C GLU A 470 -52.28 -14.81 8.10
N ARG A 471 -51.81 -13.64 7.64
CA ARG A 471 -52.61 -12.72 6.81
C ARG A 471 -53.05 -13.39 5.50
N PHE A 472 -52.14 -14.09 4.82
CA PHE A 472 -52.48 -14.84 3.61
C PHE A 472 -53.50 -15.94 3.88
N SER A 473 -53.35 -16.69 4.98
CA SER A 473 -54.30 -17.73 5.39
C SER A 473 -55.69 -17.15 5.67
N ALA A 474 -55.77 -16.00 6.35
CA ALA A 474 -57.03 -15.31 6.61
C ALA A 474 -57.72 -14.86 5.31
N GLN A 475 -56.97 -14.28 4.38
CA GLN A 475 -57.49 -13.88 3.06
C GLN A 475 -57.98 -15.09 2.23
N ALA A 476 -57.25 -16.20 2.27
CA ALA A 476 -57.63 -17.43 1.60
C ALA A 476 -58.93 -18.02 2.18
N ARG A 477 -59.09 -18.03 3.52
CA ARG A 477 -60.33 -18.45 4.19
C ARG A 477 -61.52 -17.58 3.78
N GLN A 478 -61.36 -16.26 3.78
CA GLN A 478 -62.42 -15.34 3.37
C GLN A 478 -62.82 -15.56 1.90
N SER A 479 -61.85 -15.81 1.03
CA SER A 479 -62.10 -16.10 -0.39
C SER A 479 -62.83 -17.43 -0.57
N ALA A 480 -62.43 -18.47 0.17
CA ALA A 480 -63.10 -19.77 0.17
C ALA A 480 -64.55 -19.69 0.68
N GLU A 481 -64.80 -18.88 1.71
CA GLU A 481 -66.15 -18.66 2.23
C GLU A 481 -67.06 -17.97 1.20
N LYS A 482 -66.57 -16.90 0.55
CA LYS A 482 -67.27 -16.23 -0.56
C LYS A 482 -67.60 -17.20 -1.69
N ALA A 483 -66.65 -18.07 -2.06
CA ALA A 483 -66.86 -19.10 -3.08
C ALA A 483 -67.94 -20.11 -2.67
N ARG A 484 -67.94 -20.57 -1.41
CA ARG A 484 -68.98 -21.46 -0.86
C ARG A 484 -70.37 -20.80 -0.88
N THR A 485 -70.48 -19.54 -0.47
CA THR A 485 -71.75 -18.80 -0.52
C THR A 485 -72.26 -18.67 -1.95
N LYS A 486 -71.38 -18.39 -2.91
CA LYS A 486 -71.76 -18.30 -4.34
C LYS A 486 -72.23 -19.66 -4.87
N ALA A 487 -71.52 -20.74 -4.55
CA ALA A 487 -71.92 -22.10 -4.93
C ALA A 487 -73.29 -22.48 -4.35
N ARG A 488 -73.55 -22.15 -3.07
CA ARG A 488 -74.86 -22.38 -2.44
C ARG A 488 -75.98 -21.63 -3.18
N LYS A 489 -75.80 -20.33 -3.44
CA LYS A 489 -76.78 -19.52 -4.18
C LYS A 489 -77.04 -20.07 -5.59
N SER A 490 -76.00 -20.49 -6.30
CA SER A 490 -76.15 -21.12 -7.62
C SER A 490 -76.94 -22.43 -7.55
N ARG A 491 -76.76 -23.23 -6.49
CA ARG A 491 -77.51 -24.48 -6.28
C ARG A 491 -78.98 -24.21 -5.98
N GLU A 492 -79.26 -23.30 -5.06
CA GLU A 492 -80.63 -22.85 -4.75
C GLU A 492 -81.35 -22.33 -6.00
N ALA A 493 -80.66 -21.55 -6.84
CA ALA A 493 -81.21 -21.07 -8.12
C ALA A 493 -81.47 -22.20 -9.12
N ALA A 494 -80.57 -23.20 -9.19
CA ALA A 494 -80.75 -24.36 -10.05
C ALA A 494 -81.94 -25.23 -9.59
N ASP A 495 -82.09 -25.45 -8.28
CA ASP A 495 -83.20 -26.20 -7.70
C ASP A 495 -84.54 -25.47 -7.93
N ALA A 496 -84.58 -24.15 -7.75
CA ALA A 496 -85.75 -23.34 -8.05
C ALA A 496 -86.13 -23.37 -9.54
N ALA A 497 -85.14 -23.32 -10.43
CA ALA A 497 -85.36 -23.45 -11.87
C ALA A 497 -85.92 -24.84 -12.24
N ALA A 498 -85.38 -25.90 -11.62
CA ALA A 498 -85.85 -27.27 -11.82
C ALA A 498 -87.30 -27.46 -11.33
N ALA A 499 -87.64 -26.91 -10.15
CA ALA A 499 -88.99 -26.93 -9.61
C ALA A 499 -90.00 -26.23 -10.54
N ARG A 500 -89.65 -25.05 -11.05
CA ARG A 500 -90.48 -24.31 -12.02
C ARG A 500 -90.69 -25.09 -13.33
N LEU A 501 -89.67 -25.84 -13.77
CA LEU A 501 -89.74 -26.67 -14.97
C LEU A 501 -90.68 -27.87 -14.79
N LEU A 502 -90.74 -28.44 -13.58
CA LEU A 502 -91.70 -29.49 -13.21
C LEU A 502 -93.14 -28.95 -13.15
N GLU A 503 -93.36 -27.77 -12.57
CA GLU A 503 -94.69 -27.13 -12.57
C GLU A 503 -95.22 -26.85 -13.99
N LEU A 504 -94.36 -26.40 -14.89
CA LEU A 504 -94.72 -26.17 -16.29
C LEU A 504 -95.09 -27.46 -17.02
N ARG A 505 -94.45 -28.59 -16.69
CA ARG A 505 -94.76 -29.92 -17.25
C ARG A 505 -96.03 -30.55 -16.68
N GLY A 506 -96.47 -30.15 -15.48
CA GLY A 506 -97.72 -30.63 -14.88
C GLY A 506 -98.98 -29.88 -15.33
N ARG A 507 -98.82 -28.81 -16.12
CA ARG A 507 -99.91 -27.99 -16.68
C ARG A 507 -100.17 -28.25 -18.18
N SER A 508 -99.39 -29.15 -18.78
CA SER A 508 -99.59 -29.73 -20.12
C SER A 508 -100.21 -31.12 -19.98
#